data_AF-A0A3D1BFZ2-F1
#
_entry.id   AF-A0A3D1BFZ2-F1
#
_cell.length_a   1.000
_cell.length_b   1.000
_cell.length_c   1.000
_cell.angle_alpha   90.00
_cell.angle_beta   90.00
_cell.angle_gamma   90.00
#
_symmetry.space_group_name_H-M   'P 1'
#
loop_
_entity.id
_entity.type
_entity.pdbx_description
1 polymer ?
#
loop_
_entity_poly.entity_id
_entity_poly.type
_entity_poly.pdbx_seq_one_letter_code
_entity_poly.pdbx_strand_id
1 'polypeptide(L)'
;MIRFTPSNNSKPESGNILLSEPFLDDPYFGRKVVLLCEHNDEGSFGFVLNNFIDIDVDEVMEELPKLNARISVGGPVKNGNLYYLHTRQDIPESIPVVEGVCMGGDFDLIKKMLQQGELTAKDIRFFIGYSGWSPSQLDHEIQSRSWFVCKGHRADIMRTDEDNDVFWKRLVQELGEGYAHIANAPSDPSLN
;
A
#
# COMPACT_ATOMS: atom_id res chain seq x y z
N MET A 1 -27.75 15.31 6.04
CA MET A 1 -26.52 16.12 5.87
C MET A 1 -25.96 15.77 4.50
N ILE A 2 -25.92 16.70 3.54
CA ILE A 2 -25.41 16.42 2.19
C ILE A 2 -23.90 16.27 2.31
N ARG A 3 -23.39 15.03 2.20
CA ARG A 3 -21.95 14.75 2.24
C ARG A 3 -21.33 15.19 0.90
N PHE A 4 -20.61 16.31 0.91
CA PHE A 4 -19.85 16.77 -0.25
C PHE A 4 -18.49 16.07 -0.29
N THR A 5 -18.48 14.80 -0.72
CA THR A 5 -17.22 14.14 -1.09
C THR A 5 -16.72 14.77 -2.39
N PRO A 6 -15.53 15.40 -2.42
CA PRO A 6 -14.99 15.98 -3.64
C PRO A 6 -14.76 14.87 -4.67
N SER A 7 -15.02 15.19 -5.95
CA SER A 7 -14.81 14.22 -7.03
C SER A 7 -13.32 14.14 -7.34
N ASN A 8 -12.67 13.05 -6.92
CA ASN A 8 -11.31 12.77 -7.37
C ASN A 8 -11.38 12.18 -8.77
N ASN A 9 -11.12 12.99 -9.79
CA ASN A 9 -11.24 12.59 -11.20
C ASN A 9 -9.93 12.02 -11.78
N SER A 10 -9.01 11.62 -10.91
CA SER A 10 -7.71 11.07 -11.30
C SER A 10 -7.87 9.63 -11.76
N LYS A 11 -7.34 9.32 -12.94
CA LYS A 11 -7.32 7.95 -13.46
C LYS A 11 -6.33 7.10 -12.65
N PRO A 12 -6.65 5.84 -12.32
CA PRO A 12 -5.70 4.93 -11.71
C PRO A 12 -4.59 4.59 -12.71
N GLU A 13 -3.36 4.53 -12.22
CA GLU A 13 -2.16 4.19 -12.99
C GLU A 13 -1.21 3.44 -12.05
N SER A 14 -0.36 2.56 -12.58
CA SER A 14 0.69 1.91 -11.78
C SER A 14 1.54 2.95 -11.07
N GLY A 15 1.84 2.71 -9.79
CA GLY A 15 2.55 3.63 -8.91
C GLY A 15 1.64 4.61 -8.16
N ASN A 16 0.35 4.70 -8.49
CA ASN A 16 -0.60 5.49 -7.69
C ASN A 16 -0.94 4.80 -6.37
N ILE A 17 -1.41 5.61 -5.41
CA ILE A 17 -1.96 5.16 -4.14
C ILE A 17 -3.48 5.32 -4.18
N LEU A 18 -4.18 4.30 -3.70
CA LEU A 18 -5.62 4.30 -3.47
C LEU A 18 -5.88 4.49 -1.98
N LEU A 19 -6.66 5.51 -1.65
CA LEU A 19 -7.10 5.81 -0.30
C LEU A 19 -8.57 5.46 -0.19
N SER A 20 -8.90 4.54 0.71
CA SER A 20 -10.28 4.10 0.87
C SER A 20 -11.15 5.24 1.41
N GLU A 21 -12.44 5.23 1.08
CA GLU A 21 -13.41 6.03 1.83
C GLU A 21 -13.49 5.52 3.29
N PRO A 22 -13.64 6.38 4.32
CA PRO A 22 -13.70 5.94 5.72
C PRO A 22 -14.95 5.13 6.06
N PHE A 23 -16.01 5.25 5.26
CA PHE A 23 -17.31 4.61 5.52
C PHE A 23 -17.62 3.48 4.55
N LEU A 24 -16.59 2.84 3.98
CA LEU A 24 -16.81 1.63 3.21
C LEU A 24 -17.54 0.59 4.07
N ASP A 25 -18.60 0.02 3.51
CA ASP A 25 -19.36 -1.06 4.15
C ASP A 25 -18.52 -2.34 4.33
N ASP A 26 -17.40 -2.45 3.61
CA ASP A 26 -16.45 -3.55 3.76
C ASP A 26 -15.52 -3.32 4.97
N PRO A 27 -15.65 -4.11 6.05
CA PRO A 27 -14.83 -3.96 7.25
C PRO A 27 -13.35 -4.26 7.02
N TYR A 28 -12.98 -4.95 5.93
CA TYR A 28 -11.59 -5.24 5.58
C TYR A 28 -10.86 -4.00 5.02
N PHE A 29 -11.60 -3.10 4.36
CA PHE A 29 -11.03 -1.95 3.63
C PHE A 29 -11.27 -0.58 4.29
N GLY A 30 -11.85 -0.53 5.49
CA GLY A 30 -11.94 0.70 6.26
C GLY A 30 -10.57 1.35 6.48
N ARG A 31 -10.42 2.61 6.02
CA ARG A 31 -9.21 3.43 6.10
C ARG A 31 -7.93 2.75 5.58
N LYS A 32 -8.02 2.03 4.47
CA LYS A 32 -6.86 1.40 3.83
C LYS A 32 -6.16 2.32 2.84
N VAL A 33 -4.85 2.16 2.77
CA VAL A 33 -3.95 2.78 1.81
C VAL A 33 -3.36 1.66 0.97
N VAL A 34 -3.62 1.65 -0.33
CA VAL A 34 -3.13 0.61 -1.25
C VAL A 34 -2.19 1.23 -2.27
N LEU A 35 -0.99 0.68 -2.43
CA LEU A 35 -0.14 0.97 -3.60
C LEU A 35 -0.61 0.12 -4.78
N LEU A 36 -0.92 0.76 -5.91
CA LEU A 36 -1.20 0.09 -7.17
C LEU A 36 0.13 -0.29 -7.84
N CYS A 37 0.46 -1.57 -7.88
CA CYS A 37 1.71 -2.04 -8.48
C CYS A 37 1.57 -2.21 -10.00
N GLU A 38 0.38 -2.63 -10.45
CA GLU A 38 0.05 -2.79 -11.85
C GLU A 38 -1.41 -2.40 -12.11
N HIS A 39 -1.64 -1.74 -13.23
CA HIS A 39 -2.96 -1.41 -13.75
C HIS A 39 -2.96 -1.50 -15.28
N ASN A 40 -3.74 -2.42 -15.85
CA ASN A 40 -3.88 -2.63 -17.28
C ASN A 40 -5.29 -3.16 -17.62
N ASP A 41 -5.52 -3.48 -18.90
CA ASP A 41 -6.83 -3.95 -19.39
C ASP A 41 -7.21 -5.35 -18.84
N GLU A 42 -6.25 -6.13 -18.37
CA GLU A 42 -6.49 -7.46 -17.77
C GLU A 42 -6.82 -7.39 -16.27
N GLY A 43 -6.64 -6.23 -15.64
CA GLY A 43 -6.99 -5.99 -14.25
C GLY A 43 -5.99 -5.09 -13.54
N SER A 44 -5.99 -5.17 -12.22
CA SER A 44 -5.05 -4.40 -11.41
C SER A 44 -4.66 -5.17 -10.17
N PHE A 45 -3.46 -4.92 -9.66
CA PHE A 45 -3.07 -5.46 -8.37
C PHE A 45 -2.20 -4.48 -7.59
N GLY A 46 -2.22 -4.64 -6.28
CA GLY A 46 -1.54 -3.76 -5.36
C GLY A 46 -1.38 -4.33 -3.96
N PHE A 47 -0.65 -3.58 -3.13
CA PHE A 47 -0.41 -3.95 -1.74
C PHE A 47 -1.03 -2.93 -0.79
N VAL A 48 -1.81 -3.42 0.18
CA VAL A 48 -2.23 -2.61 1.33
C VAL A 48 -0.99 -2.27 2.17
N LEU A 49 -0.70 -0.98 2.26
CA LEU A 49 0.45 -0.45 3.01
C LEU A 49 0.18 -0.47 4.51
N ASN A 50 -1.01 -0.05 4.96
CA ASN A 50 -1.32 0.15 6.38
C ASN A 50 -2.12 -1.01 6.99
N ASN A 51 -1.56 -2.22 6.92
CA ASN A 51 -2.14 -3.41 7.54
C ASN A 51 -1.06 -4.32 8.14
N PHE A 52 -0.27 -3.76 9.05
CA PHE A 52 0.83 -4.49 9.69
C PHE A 52 0.34 -5.65 10.56
N ILE A 53 1.11 -6.74 10.55
CA ILE A 53 0.98 -7.84 11.51
C ILE A 53 2.05 -7.74 12.59
N ASP A 54 1.79 -8.37 13.73
CA ASP A 54 2.71 -8.42 14.88
C ASP A 54 3.68 -9.61 14.75
N ILE A 55 4.34 -9.70 13.59
CA ILE A 55 5.34 -10.71 13.25
C ILE A 55 6.39 -10.03 12.37
N ASP A 56 7.66 -10.17 12.74
CA ASP A 56 8.79 -9.65 11.96
C ASP A 56 9.18 -10.62 10.83
N VAL A 57 9.78 -10.07 9.77
CA VAL A 57 10.14 -10.86 8.58
C VAL A 57 11.11 -12.00 8.86
N ASP A 58 12.03 -11.82 9.82
CA ASP A 58 13.01 -12.85 10.18
C ASP A 58 12.39 -14.03 10.95
N GLU A 59 11.18 -13.89 11.50
CA GLU A 59 10.41 -15.01 12.05
C GLU A 59 9.71 -15.83 10.97
N VAL A 60 9.38 -15.21 9.83
CA VAL A 60 8.74 -15.87 8.68
C VAL A 60 9.77 -16.49 7.74
N MET A 61 10.97 -15.90 7.66
CA MET A 61 12.01 -16.30 6.73
C MET A 61 13.38 -16.34 7.41
N GLU A 62 13.74 -17.53 7.91
CA GLU A 62 14.95 -17.79 8.70
C GLU A 62 16.27 -17.45 7.97
N GLU A 63 16.24 -17.33 6.64
CA GLU A 63 17.41 -17.00 5.83
C GLU A 63 17.79 -15.50 5.87
N LEU A 64 16.89 -14.65 6.35
CA LEU A 64 17.15 -13.22 6.49
C LEU A 64 17.98 -12.91 7.75
N PRO A 65 18.87 -11.91 7.70
CA PRO A 65 19.46 -11.37 8.90
C PRO A 65 18.38 -10.69 9.76
N LYS A 66 18.64 -10.53 11.06
CA LYS A 66 17.77 -9.77 11.96
C LYS A 66 17.62 -8.33 11.45
N LEU A 67 16.44 -8.01 10.93
CA LEU A 67 16.16 -6.75 10.26
C LEU A 67 15.14 -5.90 11.05
N ASN A 68 14.33 -6.52 11.92
CA ASN A 68 13.19 -5.90 12.59
C ASN A 68 12.27 -5.17 11.58
N ALA A 69 12.09 -5.78 10.39
CA ALA A 69 11.26 -5.22 9.34
C ALA A 69 9.84 -5.78 9.46
N ARG A 70 8.88 -4.86 9.59
CA ARG A 70 7.46 -5.19 9.69
C ARG A 70 6.93 -5.79 8.39
N ILE A 71 5.96 -6.68 8.53
CA ILE A 71 5.21 -7.24 7.41
C ILE A 71 3.80 -6.62 7.37
N SER A 72 3.34 -6.26 6.18
CA SER A 72 1.94 -5.85 5.96
C SER A 72 1.15 -6.96 5.26
N VAL A 73 -0.12 -7.18 5.60
CA VAL A 73 -1.01 -8.01 4.78
C VAL A 73 -1.42 -7.19 3.56
N GLY A 74 -0.86 -7.53 2.39
CA GLY A 74 -1.07 -6.79 1.15
C GLY A 74 -2.46 -6.97 0.55
N GLY A 75 -3.17 -8.03 0.94
CA GLY A 75 -4.56 -8.27 0.62
C GLY A 75 -4.95 -9.76 0.74
N PRO A 76 -6.20 -10.11 0.40
CA PRO A 76 -6.72 -11.46 0.62
C PRO A 76 -6.20 -12.50 -0.39
N VAL A 77 -5.63 -12.08 -1.52
CA VAL A 77 -5.24 -12.97 -2.60
C VAL A 77 -3.83 -13.52 -2.38
N LYS A 78 -3.63 -14.83 -2.58
CA LYS A 78 -2.35 -15.54 -2.35
C LYS A 78 -1.71 -15.20 -1.00
N ASN A 79 -2.50 -15.20 0.07
CA ASN A 79 -2.10 -14.88 1.45
C ASN A 79 -1.05 -15.84 2.09
N GLY A 80 -0.51 -16.80 1.34
CA GLY A 80 0.65 -17.63 1.74
C GLY A 80 1.97 -17.21 1.09
N ASN A 81 1.94 -16.26 0.15
CA ASN A 81 3.13 -15.81 -0.58
C ASN A 81 3.65 -14.50 0.01
N LEU A 82 4.97 -14.44 0.19
CA LEU A 82 5.68 -13.24 0.58
C LEU A 82 6.11 -12.45 -0.68
N TYR A 83 5.79 -11.17 -0.69
CA TYR A 83 6.20 -10.20 -1.70
C TYR A 83 7.03 -9.11 -1.01
N TYR A 84 7.82 -8.38 -1.79
CA TYR A 84 8.61 -7.29 -1.26
C TYR A 84 8.78 -6.15 -2.27
N LEU A 85 8.91 -4.95 -1.73
CA LEU A 85 9.32 -3.73 -2.41
C LEU A 85 10.70 -3.32 -1.91
N HIS A 86 11.55 -2.79 -2.77
CA HIS A 86 12.86 -2.27 -2.40
C HIS A 86 13.22 -1.01 -3.17
N THR A 87 14.21 -0.26 -2.69
CA THR A 87 14.64 1.02 -3.28
C THR A 87 15.89 0.92 -4.16
N ARG A 88 16.30 -0.31 -4.48
CA ARG A 88 17.50 -0.62 -5.27
C ARG A 88 17.18 -0.83 -6.75
N GLN A 89 17.86 -0.13 -7.63
CA GLN A 89 17.67 -0.26 -9.09
C GLN A 89 18.66 -1.24 -9.74
N ASP A 90 19.69 -1.66 -9.00
CA ASP A 90 20.73 -2.59 -9.42
C ASP A 90 20.36 -4.06 -9.22
N ILE A 91 19.14 -4.34 -8.73
CA ILE A 91 18.62 -5.71 -8.59
C ILE A 91 18.09 -6.19 -9.95
N PRO A 92 18.65 -7.27 -10.51
CA PRO A 92 18.16 -7.87 -11.75
C PRO A 92 16.71 -8.33 -11.62
N GLU A 93 15.98 -8.30 -12.74
CA GLU A 93 14.58 -8.77 -12.85
C GLU A 93 13.57 -8.05 -11.94
N SER A 94 13.98 -6.97 -11.28
CA SER A 94 13.07 -6.12 -10.50
C SER A 94 12.12 -5.33 -11.42
N ILE A 95 10.87 -5.19 -10.99
CA ILE A 95 9.83 -4.49 -11.73
C ILE A 95 9.68 -3.08 -11.15
N PRO A 96 9.90 -2.01 -11.91
CA PRO A 96 9.71 -0.65 -11.41
C PRO A 96 8.22 -0.36 -11.19
N VAL A 97 7.87 0.14 -10.00
CA VAL A 97 6.49 0.51 -9.65
C VAL A 97 6.31 2.03 -9.66
N VAL A 98 7.23 2.74 -9.01
CA VAL A 98 7.34 4.20 -9.05
C VAL A 98 8.81 4.60 -8.97
N GLU A 99 9.12 5.87 -9.24
CA GLU A 99 10.49 6.36 -9.16
C GLU A 99 11.16 6.02 -7.81
N GLY A 100 12.21 5.20 -7.87
CA GLY A 100 12.97 4.76 -6.70
C GLY A 100 12.33 3.65 -5.87
N VAL A 101 11.27 3.01 -6.35
CA VAL A 101 10.67 1.81 -5.74
C VAL A 101 10.45 0.73 -6.80
N CYS A 102 11.04 -0.44 -6.56
CA CYS A 102 10.88 -1.63 -7.39
C CYS A 102 10.26 -2.76 -6.58
N MET A 103 9.64 -3.70 -7.28
CA MET A 103 9.02 -4.91 -6.73
C MET A 103 9.78 -6.14 -7.23
N GLY A 104 10.00 -7.12 -6.33
CA GLY A 104 10.59 -8.40 -6.69
C GLY A 104 12.05 -8.30 -7.17
N GLY A 105 12.46 -9.20 -8.05
CA GLY A 105 13.84 -9.34 -8.53
C GLY A 105 14.60 -10.49 -7.87
N ASP A 106 15.93 -10.46 -8.02
CA ASP A 106 16.83 -11.46 -7.44
C ASP A 106 16.86 -11.38 -5.91
N PHE A 107 16.13 -12.30 -5.27
CA PHE A 107 16.03 -12.36 -3.83
C PHE A 107 17.33 -12.82 -3.14
N ASP A 108 18.15 -13.66 -3.81
CA ASP A 108 19.44 -14.09 -3.25
C ASP A 108 20.42 -12.92 -3.17
N LEU A 109 20.41 -12.03 -4.17
CA LEU A 109 21.18 -10.80 -4.14
C LEU A 109 20.72 -9.86 -3.02
N ILE A 110 19.41 -9.65 -2.85
CA ILE A 110 18.89 -8.83 -1.74
C ILE A 110 19.29 -9.39 -0.37
N LYS A 111 19.16 -10.71 -0.17
CA LYS A 111 19.62 -11.38 1.06
C LYS A 111 21.09 -11.06 1.34
N LYS A 112 21.95 -11.19 0.34
CA LYS A 112 23.38 -10.89 0.46
C LYS A 112 23.62 -9.43 0.84
N MET A 113 22.94 -8.48 0.19
CA MET A 113 23.08 -7.05 0.49
C MET A 113 22.59 -6.70 1.90
N LEU A 114 21.51 -7.33 2.38
CA LEU A 114 21.04 -7.19 3.76
C LEU A 114 22.08 -7.72 4.76
N GLN A 115 22.70 -8.87 4.50
CA GLN A 115 23.74 -9.44 5.35
C GLN A 115 25.01 -8.57 5.39
N GLN A 116 25.33 -7.90 4.28
CA GLN A 116 26.45 -6.98 4.18
C GLN A 116 26.16 -5.59 4.77
N GLY A 117 24.92 -5.30 5.15
CA GLY A 117 24.48 -3.99 5.66
C GLY A 117 24.37 -2.92 4.57
N GLU A 118 24.36 -3.30 3.30
CA GLU A 118 24.14 -2.40 2.16
C GLU A 118 22.66 -2.04 2.00
N LEU A 119 21.77 -2.91 2.50
CA LEU A 119 20.35 -2.66 2.66
C LEU A 119 19.97 -2.69 4.13
N THR A 120 19.03 -1.81 4.49
CA THR A 120 18.46 -1.74 5.83
C THR A 120 16.95 -1.96 5.79
N ALA A 121 16.32 -2.08 6.96
CA ALA A 121 14.87 -2.19 7.09
C ALA A 121 14.09 -1.02 6.48
N LYS A 122 14.75 0.12 6.19
CA LYS A 122 14.14 1.28 5.55
C LYS A 122 14.13 1.19 4.02
N ASP A 123 14.95 0.31 3.46
CA ASP A 123 15.17 0.20 2.03
C ASP A 123 14.35 -0.93 1.40
N ILE A 124 13.74 -1.78 2.23
CA ILE A 124 12.91 -2.92 1.84
C ILE A 124 11.64 -2.99 2.69
N ARG A 125 10.53 -3.42 2.08
CA ARG A 125 9.23 -3.59 2.74
C ARG A 125 8.59 -4.90 2.30
N PHE A 126 8.00 -5.63 3.24
CA PHE A 126 7.47 -6.97 3.01
C PHE A 126 5.95 -7.02 3.10
N PHE A 127 5.35 -7.88 2.28
CA PHE A 127 3.91 -8.05 2.17
C PHE A 127 3.52 -9.53 2.09
N ILE A 128 2.46 -9.91 2.77
CA ILE A 128 1.83 -11.23 2.60
C ILE A 128 0.56 -11.06 1.78
N GLY A 129 0.49 -11.78 0.66
CA GLY A 129 -0.62 -11.65 -0.28
C GLY A 129 -0.70 -10.28 -0.95
N TYR A 130 -1.73 -10.09 -1.77
CA TYR A 130 -2.00 -8.84 -2.47
C TYR A 130 -3.51 -8.60 -2.63
N SER A 131 -3.86 -7.35 -2.96
CA SER A 131 -5.21 -6.96 -3.36
C SER A 131 -5.28 -6.91 -4.88
N GLY A 132 -6.28 -7.57 -5.45
CA GLY A 132 -6.45 -7.65 -6.90
C GLY A 132 -7.84 -7.20 -7.32
N TRP A 133 -7.91 -6.55 -8.47
CA TRP A 133 -9.13 -6.11 -9.14
C TRP A 133 -9.25 -6.81 -10.48
N SER A 134 -10.45 -7.34 -10.76
CA SER A 134 -10.79 -7.83 -12.09
C SER A 134 -10.84 -6.66 -13.10
N PRO A 135 -10.80 -6.93 -14.42
CA PRO A 135 -10.95 -5.90 -15.44
C PRO A 135 -12.11 -4.94 -15.15
N SER A 136 -11.85 -3.64 -15.24
CA SER A 136 -12.80 -2.55 -14.99
C SER A 136 -13.41 -2.46 -13.58
N GLN A 137 -13.07 -3.39 -12.66
CA GLN A 137 -13.60 -3.36 -11.30
C GLN A 137 -13.11 -2.11 -10.55
N LEU A 138 -11.81 -1.81 -10.61
CA LEU A 138 -11.23 -0.65 -9.95
C LEU A 138 -11.85 0.66 -10.48
N ASP A 139 -12.06 0.76 -11.79
CA ASP A 139 -12.71 1.94 -12.40
C ASP A 139 -14.12 2.15 -11.86
N HIS A 140 -14.91 1.07 -11.73
CA HIS A 140 -16.25 1.15 -11.14
C HIS A 140 -16.20 1.56 -9.67
N GLU A 141 -15.25 1.04 -8.89
CA GLU A 141 -15.08 1.39 -7.47
C GLU A 141 -14.66 2.87 -7.29
N ILE A 142 -13.83 3.40 -8.18
CA ILE A 142 -13.48 4.83 -8.20
C ILE A 142 -14.70 5.68 -8.57
N GLN A 143 -15.49 5.25 -9.57
CA GLN A 143 -16.73 5.93 -9.96
C GLN A 143 -17.79 5.92 -8.84
N SER A 144 -17.86 4.84 -8.05
CA SER A 144 -18.70 4.75 -6.85
C SER A 144 -18.11 5.47 -5.63
N ARG A 145 -16.95 6.14 -5.78
CA ARG A 145 -16.24 6.90 -4.73
C ARG A 145 -15.74 6.05 -3.56
N SER A 146 -15.53 4.76 -3.81
CA SER A 146 -14.95 3.84 -2.83
C SER A 146 -13.45 4.09 -2.61
N TRP A 147 -12.77 4.61 -3.64
CA TRP A 147 -11.34 4.96 -3.61
C TRP A 147 -11.08 6.39 -4.08
N PHE A 148 -10.15 7.05 -3.42
CA PHE A 148 -9.50 8.27 -3.89
C PHE A 148 -8.11 7.92 -4.41
N VAL A 149 -7.78 8.35 -5.63
CA VAL A 149 -6.49 8.10 -6.27
C VAL A 149 -5.55 9.29 -6.04
N CYS A 150 -4.36 9.05 -5.50
CA CYS A 150 -3.28 10.03 -5.44
C CYS A 150 -1.98 9.47 -6.01
N LYS A 151 -1.02 10.35 -6.29
CA LYS A 151 0.31 9.93 -6.75
C LYS A 151 1.05 9.24 -5.60
N GLY A 152 1.67 8.10 -5.88
CA GLY A 152 2.55 7.45 -4.93
C GLY A 152 3.90 8.14 -4.88
N HIS A 153 4.38 8.43 -3.67
CA HIS A 153 5.73 8.91 -3.44
C HIS A 153 6.52 7.85 -2.65
N ARG A 154 7.80 7.66 -3.00
CA ARG A 154 8.70 6.72 -2.30
C ARG A 154 8.65 6.87 -0.78
N ALA A 155 8.61 8.12 -0.30
CA ALA A 155 8.60 8.42 1.13
C ALA A 155 7.35 7.91 1.87
N ASP A 156 6.19 7.87 1.19
CA ASP A 156 4.95 7.32 1.75
C ASP A 156 4.89 5.80 1.58
N ILE A 157 5.32 5.30 0.42
CA ILE A 157 5.32 3.87 0.10
C ILE A 157 6.27 3.07 1.00
N MET A 158 7.43 3.63 1.36
CA MET A 158 8.41 2.96 2.21
C MET A 158 8.19 3.24 3.71
N ARG A 159 7.15 3.99 4.08
CA ARG A 159 6.87 4.37 5.46
C ARG A 159 6.28 3.22 6.27
N THR A 160 6.87 2.91 7.42
CA THR A 160 6.48 1.78 8.29
C THR A 160 6.39 2.14 9.78
N ASP A 161 6.71 3.38 10.14
CA ASP A 161 6.81 3.91 11.50
C ASP A 161 5.56 4.68 11.97
N GLU A 162 4.52 4.76 11.15
CA GLU A 162 3.25 5.41 11.48
C GLU A 162 2.16 4.39 11.84
N ASP A 163 1.25 4.80 12.72
CA ASP A 163 0.01 4.08 12.96
C ASP A 163 -0.88 4.09 11.70
N ASN A 164 -1.66 3.03 11.50
CA ASN A 164 -2.44 2.84 10.29
C ASN A 164 -3.46 3.96 10.04
N ASP A 165 -4.14 4.43 11.10
CA ASP A 165 -5.14 5.48 11.01
C ASP A 165 -4.48 6.84 10.77
N VAL A 166 -3.36 7.09 11.45
CA VAL A 166 -2.58 8.34 11.28
C VAL A 166 -2.06 8.45 9.85
N PHE A 167 -1.51 7.37 9.30
CA PHE A 167 -0.98 7.33 7.94
C PHE A 167 -2.07 7.59 6.89
N TRP A 168 -3.20 6.89 7.00
CA TRP A 168 -4.34 7.11 6.10
C TRP A 168 -4.86 8.55 6.20
N LYS A 169 -5.04 9.05 7.42
CA LYS A 169 -5.55 10.40 7.67
C LYS A 169 -4.66 11.47 7.05
N ARG A 170 -3.34 11.35 7.21
CA ARG A 170 -2.36 12.26 6.63
C ARG A 170 -2.49 12.32 5.10
N LEU A 171 -2.49 11.16 4.44
CA LEU A 171 -2.60 11.10 2.97
C LEU A 171 -3.94 11.65 2.46
N VAL A 172 -5.04 11.43 3.17
CA VAL A 172 -6.35 12.00 2.82
C VAL A 172 -6.35 13.52 2.99
N GLN A 173 -5.68 14.08 3.99
CA GLN A 173 -5.55 15.53 4.15
C GLN A 173 -4.72 16.17 3.03
N GLU A 174 -3.70 15.45 2.53
CA GLU A 174 -2.85 15.91 1.42
C GLU A 174 -3.61 16.00 0.09
N LEU A 175 -4.78 15.34 -0.06
CA LEU A 175 -5.67 15.52 -1.21
C LEU A 175 -6.26 16.95 -1.31
N GLY A 176 -6.24 17.71 -0.21
CA GLY A 176 -6.67 19.10 -0.15
C GLY A 176 -7.79 19.38 0.86
N GLU A 177 -8.10 20.67 1.04
CA GLU A 177 -9.03 21.14 2.10
C GLU A 177 -10.43 20.51 2.03
N GLY A 178 -10.87 20.15 0.82
CA GLY A 178 -12.15 19.46 0.60
C GLY A 178 -12.25 18.09 1.27
N TYR A 179 -11.12 17.44 1.63
CA TYR A 179 -11.09 16.11 2.24
C TYR A 179 -10.92 16.16 3.77
N ALA A 180 -10.77 17.34 4.37
CA ALA A 180 -10.54 17.47 5.81
C ALA A 180 -11.69 16.88 6.66
N HIS A 181 -12.93 16.96 6.19
CA HIS A 181 -14.08 16.37 6.86
C HIS A 181 -14.09 14.83 6.78
N ILE A 182 -13.48 14.25 5.73
CA ILE A 182 -13.32 12.81 5.53
C ILE A 182 -12.21 12.29 6.44
N ALA A 183 -11.06 12.98 6.45
CA ALA A 183 -9.92 12.65 7.30
C ALA A 183 -10.24 12.68 8.82
N ASN A 184 -11.18 13.53 9.23
CA ASN A 184 -11.59 13.67 10.63
C ASN A 184 -12.86 12.88 10.99
N ALA A 185 -13.44 12.14 10.04
CA ALA A 185 -14.60 11.31 10.31
C ALA A 185 -14.27 10.22 11.36
N PRO A 186 -15.16 9.97 12.34
CA PRO A 186 -14.96 8.87 13.29
C PRO A 186 -14.95 7.53 12.56
N SER A 187 -14.19 6.56 13.08
CA SER A 187 -14.13 5.20 12.54
C SER A 187 -15.43 4.42 12.76
N ASP A 188 -16.25 4.85 13.72
CA ASP A 188 -17.57 4.31 13.99
C ASP A 188 -18.66 5.38 13.71
N PRO A 189 -19.53 5.19 12.70
CA PRO A 189 -20.61 6.11 12.39
C PRO A 189 -21.62 6.30 13.52
N SER A 190 -21.70 5.36 14.48
CA SER A 190 -22.64 5.37 15.60
C SER A 190 -22.24 6.31 16.75
N LEU A 191 -21.03 6.87 16.71
CA LEU A 191 -20.50 7.79 17.73
C LEU A 191 -20.84 9.28 17.48
N ASN A 192 -21.82 9.58 16.63
CA ASN A 192 -22.31 10.95 16.39
C ASN A 192 -23.57 11.29 17.20
#